data_AF-A0A8H7UBF3-F1
#
_entry.id   AF-A0A8H7UBF3-F1
#
_cell.length_a   1.000
_cell.length_b   1.000
_cell.length_c   1.000
_cell.angle_alpha   90.00
_cell.angle_beta   90.00
_cell.angle_gamma   90.00
#
_symmetry.space_group_name_H-M   'P 1'
#
loop_
_entity.id
_entity.type
_entity.pdbx_description
1 polymer ?
#
loop_
_entity_poly.entity_id
_entity_poly.type
_entity_poly.pdbx_seq_one_letter_code
_entity_poly.pdbx_strand_id
1 'polypeptide(L)'
;MHTVASILTCGADNTFSTQINKIISHPTLPLLISGHENKHIKFYDTNSGKCVFTMSAHLDGVTTLDVDQSGLTLVSGGHDGSIRFWDISSTTRACLQEFTAHRRKADEGVLSVQFHKKLPWLVSGGADGIIKAYQHGI
;
A
#
# COMPACT_ATOMS: atom_id res chain seq x y z
N MET A 1 3.93 -20.22 -26.78
CA MET A 1 2.57 -20.15 -26.20
C MET A 1 2.76 -19.77 -24.74
N HIS A 2 2.44 -18.53 -24.34
CA HIS A 2 2.54 -18.12 -22.93
C HIS A 2 1.25 -18.53 -22.23
N THR A 3 1.32 -19.56 -21.38
CA THR A 3 0.19 -19.96 -20.53
C THR A 3 0.05 -18.93 -19.42
N VAL A 4 -1.08 -18.21 -19.36
CA VAL A 4 -1.43 -17.39 -18.21
C VAL A 4 -2.28 -18.27 -17.29
N ALA A 5 -1.66 -18.77 -16.22
CA ALA A 5 -2.37 -19.49 -15.16
C ALA A 5 -2.63 -18.52 -14.00
N SER A 6 -3.84 -18.57 -13.43
CA SER A 6 -4.08 -17.92 -12.14
C SER A 6 -3.30 -18.69 -11.07
N ILE A 7 -2.32 -18.03 -10.45
CA ILE A 7 -1.49 -18.60 -9.37
C ILE A 7 -1.98 -18.15 -7.98
N LEU A 8 -2.89 -17.18 -7.92
CA LEU A 8 -3.40 -16.60 -6.68
C LEU A 8 -4.83 -16.08 -6.88
N THR A 9 -5.78 -16.58 -6.09
CA THR A 9 -7.11 -15.96 -5.94
C THR A 9 -7.20 -15.39 -4.53
N CYS A 10 -7.23 -14.05 -4.42
CA CYS A 10 -7.40 -13.37 -3.14
C CYS A 10 -8.81 -13.64 -2.57
N GLY A 11 -8.89 -14.09 -1.32
CA GLY A 11 -10.14 -14.48 -0.64
C GLY A 11 -10.09 -15.80 0.13
N ALA A 12 -9.00 -16.57 0.01
CA ALA A 12 -8.84 -17.87 0.66
C ALA A 12 -8.40 -17.81 2.14
N ASP A 13 -8.24 -16.62 2.73
CA ASP A 13 -7.73 -16.44 4.09
C ASP A 13 -8.83 -16.38 5.17
N ASN A 14 -10.06 -16.82 4.86
CA ASN A 14 -11.22 -16.83 5.76
C ASN A 14 -11.60 -15.46 6.36
N THR A 15 -11.06 -14.36 5.80
CA THR A 15 -11.49 -13.00 6.15
C THR A 15 -12.62 -12.54 5.24
N PHE A 16 -13.48 -11.62 5.71
CA PHE A 16 -14.55 -11.07 4.89
C PHE A 16 -13.96 -10.46 3.60
N SER A 17 -14.41 -10.96 2.45
CA SER A 17 -14.03 -10.40 1.14
C SER A 17 -14.47 -8.94 1.09
N THR A 18 -13.51 -8.03 0.99
CA THR A 18 -13.75 -6.60 0.81
C THR A 18 -13.16 -6.15 -0.51
N GLN A 19 -13.64 -5.02 -1.01
CA GLN A 19 -13.06 -4.41 -2.21
C GLN A 19 -11.55 -4.21 -2.03
N ILE A 20 -10.80 -4.59 -3.06
CA ILE A 20 -9.36 -4.35 -3.16
C ILE A 20 -9.19 -3.11 -4.02
N ASN A 21 -8.61 -2.07 -3.44
CA ASN A 21 -8.43 -0.79 -4.14
C ASN A 21 -7.09 -0.73 -4.87
N LYS A 22 -6.06 -1.41 -4.33
CA LYS A 22 -4.70 -1.39 -4.89
C LYS A 22 -3.98 -2.71 -4.70
N ILE A 23 -3.18 -3.10 -5.68
CA ILE A 23 -2.23 -4.21 -5.60
C ILE A 23 -0.88 -3.72 -6.15
N ILE A 24 0.21 -4.12 -5.50
CA ILE A 24 1.59 -3.92 -5.96
C ILE A 24 2.41 -5.19 -5.75
N SER A 25 3.44 -5.36 -6.58
CA SER A 25 4.48 -6.37 -6.35
C SER A 25 5.65 -5.74 -5.62
N HIS A 26 6.17 -6.47 -4.63
CA HIS A 26 7.44 -6.11 -4.03
C HIS A 26 8.56 -6.18 -5.10
N PRO A 27 9.55 -5.27 -5.09
CA PRO A 27 10.53 -5.15 -6.17
C PRO A 27 11.48 -6.35 -6.33
N THR A 28 11.73 -7.11 -5.26
CA THR A 28 12.70 -8.22 -5.24
C THR A 28 12.16 -9.53 -4.65
N LEU A 29 11.48 -9.46 -3.50
CA LEU A 29 10.86 -10.62 -2.84
C LEU A 29 9.62 -11.15 -3.60
N PRO A 30 9.30 -12.46 -3.47
CA PRO A 30 8.11 -13.10 -4.03
C PRO A 30 6.85 -12.72 -3.22
N LEU A 31 6.56 -11.42 -3.15
CA LEU A 31 5.56 -10.85 -2.26
C LEU A 31 4.64 -9.91 -3.04
N LEU A 32 3.33 -10.13 -2.93
CA LEU A 32 2.29 -9.20 -3.37
C LEU A 32 1.71 -8.47 -2.16
N ILE A 33 1.42 -7.19 -2.33
CA ILE A 33 0.85 -6.35 -1.28
C ILE A 33 -0.44 -5.74 -1.83
N SER A 34 -1.48 -5.69 -1.00
CA SER A 34 -2.78 -5.15 -1.40
C SER A 34 -3.37 -4.26 -0.31
N GLY A 35 -4.06 -3.20 -0.75
CA GLY A 35 -4.79 -2.25 0.07
C GLY A 35 -6.29 -2.45 -0.11
N HIS A 36 -7.02 -2.47 1.00
CA HIS A 36 -8.42 -2.90 1.06
C HIS A 36 -9.33 -1.80 1.63
N GLU A 37 -10.60 -1.87 1.24
CA GLU A 37 -11.65 -0.98 1.76
C GLU A 37 -11.92 -1.20 3.25
N ASN A 38 -11.64 -2.40 3.77
CA ASN A 38 -11.69 -2.68 5.21
C ASN A 38 -10.51 -2.11 6.01
N LYS A 39 -9.78 -1.13 5.46
CA LYS A 39 -8.71 -0.38 6.14
C LYS A 39 -7.41 -1.18 6.38
N HIS A 40 -7.34 -2.41 5.86
CA HIS A 40 -6.20 -3.30 6.02
C HIS A 40 -5.25 -3.29 4.81
N ILE A 41 -3.99 -3.61 5.10
CA ILE A 41 -3.01 -4.04 4.09
C ILE A 41 -2.75 -5.53 4.29
N LYS A 42 -2.75 -6.29 3.20
CA LYS A 42 -2.47 -7.73 3.19
C LYS A 42 -1.28 -8.05 2.31
N PHE A 43 -0.50 -9.03 2.74
CA PHE A 43 0.70 -9.52 2.07
C PHE A 43 0.54 -10.98 1.69
N TYR A 44 0.92 -11.34 0.48
CA TYR A 44 0.80 -12.69 -0.08
C TYR A 44 2.14 -13.18 -0.58
N ASP A 45 2.54 -14.37 -0.16
CA ASP A 45 3.69 -15.05 -0.74
C ASP A 45 3.26 -15.68 -2.08
N THR A 46 3.92 -15.27 -3.17
CA THR A 46 3.54 -15.68 -4.53
C THR A 46 3.92 -17.12 -4.86
N ASN A 47 4.83 -17.72 -4.09
CA ASN A 47 5.24 -19.11 -4.30
C ASN A 47 4.20 -20.09 -3.77
N SER A 48 3.66 -19.81 -2.57
CA SER A 48 2.68 -20.64 -1.88
C SER A 48 1.24 -20.24 -2.16
N GLY A 49 1.02 -19.02 -2.67
CA GLY A 49 -0.30 -18.46 -2.91
C GLY A 49 -1.07 -18.11 -1.63
N LYS A 50 -0.39 -17.98 -0.49
CA LYS A 50 -1.02 -17.75 0.82
C LYS A 50 -0.89 -16.31 1.28
N CYS A 51 -1.91 -15.83 1.99
CA CYS A 51 -1.81 -14.62 2.81
C CYS A 51 -0.87 -14.91 3.98
N VAL A 52 0.28 -14.23 4.01
CA VAL A 52 1.31 -14.42 5.04
C VAL A 52 1.30 -13.34 6.12
N PHE A 53 0.57 -12.23 5.88
CA PHE A 53 0.39 -11.18 6.87
C PHE A 53 -0.80 -10.27 6.56
N THR A 54 -1.43 -9.76 7.60
CA THR A 54 -2.49 -8.74 7.54
C THR A 54 -2.25 -7.72 8.65
N MET A 55 -2.41 -6.43 8.36
CA MET A 55 -2.26 -5.35 9.33
C MET A 55 -3.36 -4.31 9.18
N SER A 56 -3.82 -3.75 10.30
CA SER A 56 -4.69 -2.57 10.29
C SER A 56 -3.82 -1.36 9.91
N ALA A 57 -4.14 -0.72 8.79
CA ALA A 57 -3.25 0.26 8.18
C ALA A 57 -3.77 1.69 8.31
N HIS A 58 -5.07 1.92 8.14
CA HIS A 58 -5.68 3.25 8.12
C HIS A 58 -6.97 3.29 8.95
N LEU A 59 -7.52 4.49 9.16
CA LEU A 59 -8.81 4.68 9.83
C LEU A 59 -10.01 4.59 8.86
N ASP A 60 -9.72 4.56 7.56
CA ASP A 60 -10.65 4.40 6.45
C ASP A 60 -9.99 3.56 5.32
N GLY A 61 -10.69 3.29 4.21
CA GLY A 61 -10.22 2.44 3.12
C GLY A 61 -8.79 2.79 2.65
N VAL A 62 -7.95 1.77 2.44
CA VAL A 62 -6.59 1.95 1.89
C VAL A 62 -6.70 2.04 0.38
N THR A 63 -6.39 3.19 -0.19
CA THR A 63 -6.68 3.49 -1.60
C THR A 63 -5.47 3.30 -2.50
N THR A 64 -4.28 3.42 -1.94
CA THR A 64 -3.04 3.45 -2.73
C THR A 64 -1.85 2.98 -1.92
N LEU A 65 -0.89 2.39 -2.62
CA LEU A 65 0.30 1.76 -2.09
C LEU A 65 1.44 1.96 -3.09
N ASP A 66 2.65 2.13 -2.57
CA ASP A 66 3.89 1.99 -3.34
C ASP A 66 5.04 1.51 -2.45
N VAL A 67 5.99 0.76 -3.03
CA VAL A 67 7.19 0.29 -2.32
C VAL A 67 8.41 0.95 -2.94
N ASP A 68 9.31 1.41 -2.11
CA ASP A 68 10.54 2.03 -2.57
C ASP A 68 11.44 1.00 -3.30
N GLN A 69 12.40 1.48 -4.09
CA GLN A 69 13.21 0.59 -4.92
C GLN A 69 14.09 -0.39 -4.11
N SER A 70 14.42 -0.06 -2.86
CA SER A 70 15.16 -0.96 -1.96
C SER A 70 14.28 -2.09 -1.41
N GLY A 71 12.96 -1.93 -1.43
CA GLY A 71 12.01 -2.90 -0.87
C GLY A 71 11.92 -2.85 0.66
N LEU A 72 12.46 -1.81 1.29
CA LEU A 72 12.50 -1.70 2.75
C LEU A 72 11.32 -0.90 3.28
N THR A 73 10.79 0.03 2.48
CA THR A 73 9.74 0.96 2.90
C THR A 73 8.53 0.87 1.98
N LEU A 74 7.37 0.67 2.59
CA LEU A 74 6.06 0.81 1.96
C LEU A 74 5.48 2.18 2.33
N VAL A 75 4.88 2.86 1.37
CA VAL A 75 4.01 4.01 1.61
C VAL A 75 2.57 3.62 1.30
N SER A 76 1.64 4.03 2.15
CA SER A 76 0.20 3.87 1.94
C SER A 76 -0.54 5.19 2.07
N GLY A 77 -1.61 5.32 1.29
CA GLY A 77 -2.58 6.42 1.42
C GLY A 77 -3.98 5.86 1.64
N GLY A 78 -4.80 6.60 2.40
CA GLY A 78 -6.17 6.18 2.71
C GLY A 78 -7.22 7.28 2.54
N HIS A 79 -8.49 6.86 2.58
CA HIS A 79 -9.64 7.75 2.59
C HIS A 79 -9.71 8.63 3.85
N ASP A 80 -8.98 8.28 4.92
CA ASP A 80 -8.79 9.14 6.09
C ASP A 80 -7.92 10.39 5.82
N GLY A 81 -7.41 10.54 4.59
CA GLY A 81 -6.60 11.67 4.15
C GLY A 81 -5.14 11.62 4.61
N SER A 82 -4.73 10.53 5.27
CA SER A 82 -3.36 10.35 5.76
C SER A 82 -2.48 9.58 4.79
N ILE A 83 -1.18 9.85 4.89
CA ILE A 83 -0.11 9.02 4.32
C ILE A 83 0.64 8.38 5.48
N ARG A 84 0.97 7.10 5.32
CA ARG A 84 1.72 6.32 6.31
C ARG A 84 2.90 5.62 5.67
N PHE A 85 4.03 5.59 6.38
CA PHE A 85 5.24 4.90 6.00
C PHE A 85 5.44 3.70 6.90
N TRP A 86 5.86 2.59 6.32
CA TRP A 86 6.02 1.32 7.02
C TRP A 86 7.39 0.72 6.70
N ASP A 87 8.12 0.31 7.74
CA ASP A 87 9.26 -0.59 7.57
C ASP A 87 8.70 -1.97 7.27
N ILE A 88 8.93 -2.49 6.06
CA ILE A 88 8.47 -3.83 5.66
C ILE A 88 9.60 -4.85 5.59
N SER A 89 10.82 -4.46 5.98
CA SER A 89 11.98 -5.36 6.08
C SER A 89 11.92 -6.24 7.34
N SER A 90 11.29 -5.73 8.41
CA SER A 90 11.08 -6.44 9.66
C SER A 90 9.79 -7.27 9.65
N THR A 91 9.77 -8.35 10.45
CA THR A 91 8.59 -9.21 10.65
C THR A 91 7.42 -8.45 11.29
N THR A 92 7.70 -7.39 12.07
CA THR A 92 6.67 -6.60 12.77
C THR A 92 5.94 -5.60 11.87
N ARG A 93 6.54 -5.26 10.72
CA ARG A 93 6.04 -4.27 9.76
C ARG A 93 5.57 -2.95 10.39
N ALA A 94 6.44 -2.33 11.18
CA ALA A 94 6.09 -1.18 12.03
C ALA A 94 5.76 0.09 11.21
N CYS A 95 4.78 0.86 11.68
CA CYS A 95 4.54 2.22 11.19
C CYS A 95 5.70 3.11 11.63
N LEU A 96 6.41 3.69 10.67
CA LEU A 96 7.51 4.62 10.92
C LEU A 96 7.01 6.05 11.07
N GLN A 97 6.02 6.42 10.27
CA GLN A 97 5.50 7.78 10.21
C GLN A 97 4.08 7.80 9.71
N GLU A 98 3.30 8.75 10.24
CA GLU A 98 1.94 9.06 9.81
C GLU A 98 1.75 10.58 9.80
N PHE A 99 1.07 11.09 8.78
CA PHE A 99 0.56 12.47 8.79
C PHE A 99 -0.64 12.63 7.85
N THR A 100 -1.53 13.57 8.20
CA THR A 100 -2.62 14.00 7.32
C THR A 100 -2.05 14.80 6.15
N ALA A 101 -2.20 14.27 4.94
CA ALA A 101 -1.64 14.85 3.72
C ALA A 101 -2.69 15.63 2.91
N HIS A 102 -3.92 15.10 2.82
CA HIS A 102 -4.96 15.64 1.96
C HIS A 102 -6.25 15.87 2.73
N ARG A 103 -6.97 16.95 2.39
CA ARG A 103 -8.30 17.20 2.94
C ARG A 103 -9.30 16.25 2.28
N ARG A 104 -10.18 15.64 3.08
CA ARG A 104 -11.22 14.78 2.54
C ARG A 104 -12.26 15.54 1.72
N LYS A 105 -12.74 14.94 0.63
CA LYS A 105 -13.89 15.41 -0.18
C LYS A 105 -14.70 14.20 -0.66
N ALA A 106 -16.03 14.24 -0.47
CA ALA A 106 -16.94 13.15 -0.85
C ALA A 106 -16.48 11.78 -0.29
N ASP A 107 -16.10 11.76 0.99
CA ASP A 107 -15.52 10.61 1.70
C ASP A 107 -14.17 10.11 1.17
N GLU A 108 -13.63 10.71 0.11
CA GLU A 108 -12.32 10.39 -0.42
C GLU A 108 -11.20 11.22 0.22
N GLY A 109 -9.98 10.67 0.26
CA GLY A 109 -8.81 11.28 0.91
C GLY A 109 -7.61 11.28 -0.02
N VAL A 110 -6.60 10.46 0.28
CA VAL A 110 -5.46 10.22 -0.62
C VAL A 110 -5.91 9.30 -1.76
N LEU A 111 -5.54 9.60 -2.99
CA LEU A 111 -5.90 8.82 -4.18
C LEU A 111 -4.69 8.15 -4.83
N SER A 112 -3.51 8.76 -4.73
CA SER A 112 -2.28 8.22 -5.30
C SER A 112 -1.07 8.56 -4.44
N VAL A 113 -0.14 7.62 -4.34
CA VAL A 113 1.20 7.81 -3.82
C VAL A 113 2.18 7.16 -4.80
N GLN A 114 3.35 7.76 -4.97
CA GLN A 114 4.40 7.19 -5.80
C GLN A 114 5.79 7.62 -5.34
N PHE A 115 6.65 6.66 -5.02
CA PHE A 115 8.07 6.89 -4.84
C PHE A 115 8.73 7.25 -6.17
N HIS A 116 9.66 8.19 -6.11
CA HIS A 116 10.59 8.37 -7.21
C HIS A 116 11.61 7.22 -7.20
N LYS A 117 11.80 6.57 -8.35
CA LYS A 117 12.63 5.34 -8.47
C LYS A 117 14.09 5.47 -8.05
N LYS A 118 14.63 6.70 -8.04
CA LYS A 118 16.06 6.96 -7.83
C LYS A 118 16.38 8.10 -6.87
N LEU A 119 15.41 8.95 -6.57
CA LEU A 119 15.65 10.19 -5.84
C LEU A 119 14.93 10.08 -4.51
N PRO A 120 15.42 10.76 -3.47
CA PRO A 120 14.87 10.69 -2.12
C PRO A 120 13.57 11.50 -1.99
N TRP A 121 12.59 11.23 -2.84
CA TRP A 121 11.28 11.88 -2.75
C TRP A 121 10.15 10.99 -3.24
N LEU A 122 8.95 11.30 -2.77
CA LEU A 122 7.70 10.72 -3.25
C LEU A 122 6.70 11.83 -3.51
N VAL A 123 5.66 11.51 -4.28
CA VAL A 123 4.52 12.38 -4.50
C VAL A 123 3.23 11.72 -4.04
N SER A 124 2.27 12.55 -3.65
CA SER A 124 0.89 12.14 -3.43
C SER A 124 -0.08 13.06 -4.15
N GLY A 125 -1.24 12.52 -4.49
CA GLY A 125 -2.40 13.28 -4.96
C GLY A 125 -3.64 12.87 -4.19
N GLY A 126 -4.53 13.83 -3.92
CA GLY A 126 -5.75 13.60 -3.14
C GLY A 126 -7.00 14.20 -3.75
N ALA A 127 -8.15 13.81 -3.20
CA ALA A 127 -9.47 14.28 -3.61
C ALA A 127 -9.65 15.79 -3.44
N ASP A 128 -8.82 16.44 -2.62
CA ASP A 128 -8.77 17.89 -2.52
C ASP A 128 -8.31 18.60 -3.80
N GLY A 129 -7.74 17.88 -4.77
CA GLY A 129 -7.23 18.41 -6.03
C GLY A 129 -5.78 18.89 -5.94
N ILE A 130 -5.07 18.51 -4.87
CA ILE A 130 -3.69 18.94 -4.62
C ILE A 130 -2.73 17.78 -4.91
N ILE A 131 -1.57 18.11 -5.48
CA ILE A 131 -0.39 17.23 -5.51
C ILE A 131 0.61 17.75 -4.48
N LYS A 132 1.17 16.83 -3.68
CA LYS A 132 2.25 17.15 -2.73
C LYS A 132 3.47 16.32 -3.08
N ALA A 133 4.64 16.93 -2.98
CA ALA A 133 5.93 16.24 -3.08
C ALA A 133 6.61 16.29 -1.72
N TYR A 134 7.26 15.20 -1.33
CA TYR A 134 7.92 15.02 -0.04
C TYR A 134 9.33 14.55 -0.31
N GLN A 135 10.31 15.21 0.29
CA GLN A 135 11.68 14.74 0.28
C GLN A 135 11.93 13.90 1.55
N HIS A 136 12.59 12.75 1.41
CA HIS A 136 12.96 11.87 2.52
C HIS A 136 14.47 11.52 2.45
N GLY A 137 15.26 12.02 3.40
CA GLY A 137 16.72 11.79 3.50
C GLY A 137 17.54 13.07 3.27
N ILE A 138 18.63 13.33 4.00
CA ILE A 138 19.42 12.50 4.95
C ILE A 138 18.99 12.78 6.40
#